data_AF-A0A382XS78-F1
#
_entry.id   AF-A0A382XS78-F1
#
_cell.length_a   1.000
_cell.length_b   1.000
_cell.length_c   1.000
_cell.angle_alpha   90.00
_cell.angle_beta   90.00
_cell.angle_gamma   90.00
#
_symmetry.space_group_name_H-M   'P 1'
#
loop_
_entity.id
_entity.type
_entity.pdbx_description
1 polymer ?
#
loop_
_entity_poly.entity_id
_entity_poly.type
_entity_poly.pdbx_seq_one_letter_code
_entity_poly.pdbx_strand_id
1 'polypeptide(L)'
;MTAGFIHIEFDDNHILSSLFGVNDSNIRILEKINEVKIEYRGNKVKIVGKKNSIEETRRELENLFEEAKKGIEIDEEKIKDTKSLLSLGMNNSSQLDLFIQTKKRKIIPRSTNQKRYFELLNKKNIVFAVGPAGTGKTFLAVAKAVAALNKGLVKKIILS
;
A
#
# COMPACT_ATOMS: atom_id res chain seq x y z
N MET A 1 -7.24 -4.98 -27.90
CA MET A 1 -6.31 -4.48 -26.86
C MET A 1 -5.02 -5.25 -27.02
N THR A 2 -3.95 -4.61 -27.48
CA THR A 2 -2.65 -5.26 -27.69
C THR A 2 -2.00 -5.56 -26.35
N ALA A 3 -1.72 -6.83 -26.08
CA ALA A 3 -0.91 -7.25 -24.94
C ALA A 3 0.52 -6.71 -25.12
N GLY A 4 1.01 -5.99 -24.12
CA GLY A 4 2.39 -5.48 -24.09
C GLY A 4 3.26 -6.29 -23.14
N PHE A 5 4.54 -5.97 -23.12
CA PHE A 5 5.44 -6.42 -22.06
C PHE A 5 6.51 -5.38 -21.75
N ILE A 6 7.08 -5.43 -20.55
CA ILE A 6 8.26 -4.66 -20.15
C ILE A 6 9.28 -5.59 -19.49
N HIS A 7 10.56 -5.25 -19.65
CA HIS A 7 11.66 -5.91 -18.94
C HIS A 7 12.23 -4.96 -17.90
N ILE A 8 12.55 -5.52 -16.73
CA ILE A 8 13.18 -4.85 -15.62
C ILE A 8 14.37 -5.71 -15.20
N GLU A 9 15.47 -5.06 -14.87
CA GLU A 9 16.66 -5.71 -14.33
C GLU A 9 16.96 -5.12 -12.96
N PHE A 10 17.12 -5.99 -11.97
CA PHE A 10 17.45 -5.60 -10.60
C PHE A 10 18.94 -5.89 -10.32
N ASP A 11 19.49 -5.19 -9.34
CA ASP A 11 20.92 -5.25 -9.00
C ASP A 11 21.29 -6.33 -7.97
N ASP A 12 20.30 -6.98 -7.33
CA ASP A 12 20.53 -8.01 -6.31
C ASP A 12 19.50 -9.16 -6.38
N ASN A 13 20.00 -10.38 -6.63
CA ASN A 13 19.21 -11.61 -6.71
C ASN A 13 18.68 -12.10 -5.35
N HIS A 14 19.43 -11.88 -4.26
CA HIS A 14 19.02 -12.32 -2.93
C HIS A 14 17.80 -11.52 -2.45
N ILE A 15 17.82 -10.21 -2.72
CA ILE A 15 16.71 -9.31 -2.38
C ILE A 15 15.47 -9.67 -3.22
N LEU A 16 15.66 -9.93 -4.52
CA LEU A 16 14.56 -10.40 -5.38
C LEU A 16 13.94 -11.70 -4.88
N SER A 17 14.77 -12.68 -4.50
CA SER A 17 14.27 -13.96 -3.97
C SER A 17 13.46 -13.75 -2.69
N SER A 18 13.90 -12.86 -1.79
CA SER A 18 13.14 -12.50 -0.59
C SER A 18 11.83 -11.81 -0.94
N LEU A 19 11.83 -10.91 -1.94
CA LEU A 19 10.66 -10.19 -2.40
C LEU A 19 9.61 -11.10 -3.06
N PHE A 20 10.03 -12.13 -3.79
CA PHE A 20 9.12 -13.11 -4.42
C PHE A 20 8.41 -14.02 -3.40
N GLY A 21 8.98 -14.12 -2.20
CA GLY A 21 8.40 -14.89 -1.10
C GLY A 21 8.52 -16.40 -1.30
N VAL A 22 8.09 -17.15 -0.28
CA VAL A 22 8.18 -18.62 -0.28
C VAL A 22 7.29 -19.20 -1.38
N ASN A 23 7.85 -20.06 -2.24
CA ASN A 23 7.15 -20.69 -3.36
C ASN A 23 6.43 -19.67 -4.28
N ASP A 24 7.06 -18.51 -4.50
CA ASP A 24 6.54 -17.41 -5.33
C ASP A 24 5.21 -16.83 -4.84
N SER A 25 4.93 -16.91 -3.53
CA SER A 25 3.67 -16.43 -2.94
C SER A 25 3.39 -14.97 -3.29
N ASN A 26 4.40 -14.11 -3.21
CA ASN A 26 4.25 -12.67 -3.43
C ASN A 26 4.09 -12.33 -4.91
N ILE A 27 4.78 -13.08 -5.79
CA ILE A 27 4.58 -12.96 -7.24
C ILE A 27 3.12 -13.26 -7.60
N ARG A 28 2.56 -14.35 -7.09
CA ARG A 28 1.15 -14.72 -7.36
C ARG A 28 0.17 -13.66 -6.88
N ILE A 29 0.47 -13.02 -5.74
CA ILE A 29 -0.33 -11.91 -5.21
C ILE A 29 -0.24 -10.70 -6.14
N LEU A 30 0.96 -10.30 -6.55
CA LEU A 30 1.19 -9.17 -7.47
C LEU A 30 0.49 -9.38 -8.81
N GLU A 31 0.61 -10.58 -9.40
CA GLU A 31 -0.06 -10.96 -10.64
C GLU A 31 -1.59 -10.82 -10.51
N LYS A 32 -2.15 -11.34 -9.41
CA LYS A 32 -3.60 -11.31 -9.15
C LYS A 32 -4.12 -9.90 -8.94
N ILE A 33 -3.42 -9.08 -8.17
CA ILE A 33 -3.85 -7.70 -7.84
C ILE A 33 -3.75 -6.79 -9.06
N ASN A 34 -2.72 -6.97 -9.90
CA ASN A 34 -2.46 -6.11 -11.05
C ASN A 34 -3.06 -6.60 -12.37
N GLU A 35 -3.62 -7.82 -12.40
CA GLU A 35 -4.10 -8.48 -13.62
C GLU A 35 -3.00 -8.61 -14.69
N VAL A 36 -1.81 -9.05 -14.28
CA VAL A 36 -0.64 -9.25 -15.15
C VAL A 36 -0.04 -10.63 -14.96
N LYS A 37 0.85 -11.02 -15.87
CA LYS A 37 1.72 -12.18 -15.72
C LYS A 37 3.16 -11.71 -15.49
N ILE A 38 3.86 -12.29 -14.53
CA ILE A 38 5.26 -11.99 -14.21
C ILE A 38 6.10 -13.24 -14.50
N GLU A 39 7.08 -13.11 -15.39
CA GLU A 39 8.05 -14.14 -15.72
C GLU A 39 9.44 -13.65 -15.31
N TYR A 40 10.25 -14.47 -14.66
CA TYR A 40 11.59 -14.03 -14.23
C TYR A 40 12.66 -15.11 -14.45
N ARG A 41 13.91 -14.66 -14.65
CA ARG A 41 15.11 -15.50 -14.73
C ARG A 41 16.29 -14.75 -14.12
N GLY A 42 16.78 -15.21 -12.98
CA GLY A 42 17.79 -14.48 -12.20
C GLY A 42 17.26 -13.10 -11.81
N ASN A 43 18.00 -12.05 -12.16
CA ASN A 43 17.65 -10.66 -11.85
C ASN A 43 16.75 -9.99 -12.90
N LYS A 44 16.39 -10.71 -13.96
CA LYS A 44 15.60 -10.19 -15.07
C LYS A 44 14.15 -10.59 -14.89
N VAL A 45 13.28 -9.59 -14.80
CA VAL A 45 11.83 -9.73 -14.65
C VAL A 45 11.15 -9.20 -15.90
N LYS A 46 10.16 -9.93 -16.40
CA LYS A 46 9.31 -9.58 -17.53
C LYS A 46 7.87 -9.53 -17.04
N ILE A 47 7.20 -8.41 -17.28
CA ILE A 47 5.78 -8.22 -16.93
C ILE A 47 4.98 -8.16 -18.22
N VAL A 48 3.90 -8.93 -18.30
CA VAL A 48 3.04 -9.06 -19.49
C VAL A 48 1.60 -8.74 -19.12
N GLY A 49 0.92 -7.91 -19.92
CA GLY A 49 -0.46 -7.50 -19.64
C GLY A 49 -0.92 -6.29 -20.43
N LYS A 50 -1.89 -5.54 -19.86
CA LYS A 50 -2.34 -4.25 -20.40
C LYS A 50 -1.31 -3.17 -20.09
N LYS A 51 -1.14 -2.19 -21.00
CA LYS A 51 -0.13 -1.12 -20.87
C LYS A 51 -0.12 -0.43 -19.50
N ASN A 52 -1.29 -0.05 -18.98
CA ASN A 52 -1.38 0.61 -17.67
C ASN A 52 -1.02 -0.34 -16.52
N SER A 53 -1.54 -1.57 -16.53
CA SER A 53 -1.24 -2.58 -15.52
C SER A 53 0.26 -2.93 -15.47
N ILE A 54 0.92 -3.00 -16.62
CA ILE A 54 2.36 -3.27 -16.71
C ILE A 54 3.16 -2.16 -16.02
N GLU A 55 2.88 -0.89 -16.33
CA GLU A 55 3.60 0.24 -15.72
C GLU A 55 3.31 0.39 -14.23
N GLU A 56 2.07 0.13 -13.79
CA GLU A 56 1.74 0.11 -12.36
C GLU A 56 2.49 -1.00 -11.63
N THR A 57 2.50 -2.23 -12.19
CA THR A 57 3.21 -3.37 -11.60
C THR A 57 4.71 -3.12 -11.55
N ARG A 58 5.28 -2.52 -12.59
CA ARG A 58 6.70 -2.14 -12.62
C ARG A 58 7.02 -1.22 -11.44
N ARG A 59 6.26 -0.14 -11.26
CA ARG A 59 6.49 0.82 -10.16
C ARG A 59 6.30 0.17 -8.80
N GLU A 60 5.33 -0.73 -8.68
CA GLU A 60 5.10 -1.49 -7.45
C GLU A 60 6.30 -2.40 -7.12
N LEU A 61 6.79 -3.16 -8.09
CA LEU A 61 7.97 -4.02 -7.94
C LEU A 61 9.24 -3.22 -7.61
N GLU A 62 9.49 -2.10 -8.32
CA GLU A 62 10.63 -1.21 -8.03
C GLU A 62 10.56 -0.68 -6.60
N ASN A 63 9.40 -0.23 -6.14
CA ASN A 63 9.22 0.27 -4.77
C ASN A 63 9.41 -0.82 -3.71
N LEU A 64 8.79 -1.98 -3.91
CA LEU A 64 8.91 -3.11 -2.97
C LEU A 64 10.36 -3.60 -2.89
N PHE A 65 11.10 -3.58 -4.01
CA PHE A 65 12.50 -3.95 -4.05
C PHE A 65 13.39 -2.98 -3.26
N GLU A 66 13.16 -1.66 -3.41
CA GLU A 66 13.85 -0.64 -2.63
C GLU A 66 13.51 -0.69 -1.13
N GLU A 67 12.33 -1.18 -0.76
CA GLU A 67 11.97 -1.44 0.63
C GLU A 67 12.62 -2.71 1.17
N ALA A 68 12.65 -3.79 0.37
CA ALA A 68 13.35 -5.02 0.71
C ALA A 68 14.86 -4.79 0.90
N LYS A 69 15.48 -3.93 0.09
CA LYS A 69 16.87 -3.44 0.29
C LYS A 69 17.12 -2.83 1.66
N LYS A 70 16.10 -2.20 2.25
CA LYS A 70 16.18 -1.59 3.59
C LYS A 70 15.91 -2.59 4.72
N GLY A 71 15.77 -3.87 4.39
CA GLY A 71 15.45 -4.94 5.35
C GLY A 71 13.98 -4.95 5.77
N ILE A 72 13.09 -4.29 5.03
CA ILE A 72 11.65 -4.34 5.30
C ILE A 72 11.11 -5.66 4.76
N GLU A 73 10.43 -6.42 5.61
CA GLU A 73 9.76 -7.66 5.21
C GLU A 73 8.61 -7.37 4.24
N ILE A 74 8.56 -8.12 3.14
CA ILE A 74 7.54 -7.98 2.10
C ILE A 74 6.54 -9.12 2.23
N ASP A 75 5.43 -8.84 2.92
CA ASP A 75 4.29 -9.74 3.07
C ASP A 75 3.08 -9.30 2.22
N GLU A 76 1.99 -10.05 2.29
CA GLU A 76 0.76 -9.73 1.55
C GLU A 76 0.15 -8.37 1.95
N GLU A 77 0.23 -7.99 3.23
CA GLU A 77 -0.30 -6.69 3.70
C GLU A 77 0.52 -5.55 3.11
N LYS A 78 1.84 -5.71 3.06
CA LYS A 78 2.80 -4.77 2.47
C LYS A 78 2.59 -4.57 0.99
N ILE A 79 2.39 -5.65 0.22
CA ILE A 79 2.08 -5.57 -1.22
C ILE A 79 0.79 -4.76 -1.43
N LYS A 80 -0.29 -5.12 -0.70
CA LYS A 80 -1.56 -4.40 -0.79
C LYS A 80 -1.42 -2.93 -0.43
N ASP A 81 -0.62 -2.62 0.60
CA ASP A 81 -0.30 -1.26 1.03
C ASP A 81 0.38 -0.46 -0.08
N THR A 82 1.42 -1.01 -0.69
CA THR A 82 2.16 -0.37 -1.78
C THR A 82 1.25 -0.11 -2.99
N LYS A 83 0.43 -1.09 -3.41
CA LYS A 83 -0.58 -0.90 -4.46
C LYS A 83 -1.55 0.24 -4.12
N SER A 84 -2.04 0.26 -2.89
CA SER A 84 -3.00 1.27 -2.43
C SER A 84 -2.39 2.68 -2.50
N LEU A 85 -1.15 2.85 -2.05
CA LEU A 85 -0.46 4.13 -2.10
C LEU A 85 -0.22 4.60 -3.55
N LEU A 86 0.24 3.69 -4.42
CA LEU A 86 0.47 3.98 -5.84
C LEU A 86 -0.81 4.40 -6.57
N SER A 87 -1.90 3.64 -6.38
CA SER A 87 -3.20 3.95 -7.00
C SER A 87 -3.81 5.27 -6.54
N LEU A 88 -3.47 5.72 -5.32
CA LEU A 88 -3.89 7.02 -4.78
C LEU A 88 -2.97 8.18 -5.18
N GLY A 89 -1.99 7.93 -6.06
CA GLY A 89 -1.01 8.91 -6.53
C GLY A 89 -0.13 9.45 -5.40
N MET A 90 0.11 8.65 -4.35
CA MET A 90 0.90 9.06 -3.21
C MET A 90 2.37 8.69 -3.41
N ASN A 91 3.22 9.70 -3.58
CA ASN A 91 4.67 9.54 -3.57
C ASN A 91 5.21 9.74 -2.15
N ASN A 92 6.40 9.19 -1.87
CA ASN A 92 7.04 9.11 -0.54
C ASN A 92 7.16 10.43 0.25
N SER A 93 6.99 11.59 -0.38
CA SER A 93 7.24 12.91 0.22
C SER A 93 6.07 13.54 0.99
N SER A 94 4.84 12.98 0.94
CA SER A 94 3.66 13.53 1.65
C SER A 94 3.05 12.55 2.67
N GLN A 95 3.82 11.59 3.15
CA GLN A 95 3.31 10.46 3.94
C GLN A 95 2.85 10.79 5.36
N LEU A 96 3.28 11.89 5.99
CA LEU A 96 3.06 12.11 7.44
C LEU A 96 1.57 12.21 7.83
N ASP A 97 0.70 12.63 6.92
CA ASP A 97 -0.73 12.82 7.19
C ASP A 97 -1.63 11.71 6.63
N LEU A 98 -1.07 10.73 5.91
CA LEU A 98 -1.86 9.83 5.04
C LEU A 98 -1.93 8.39 5.54
N PHE A 99 -1.43 8.13 6.75
CA PHE A 99 -1.63 6.86 7.45
C PHE A 99 -1.91 7.07 8.94
N ILE A 100 -2.58 6.09 9.55
CA ILE A 100 -2.77 6.05 11.00
C ILE A 100 -1.83 4.99 11.56
N GLN A 101 -0.83 5.43 12.32
CA GLN A 101 0.02 4.52 13.07
C GLN A 101 -0.66 4.15 14.38
N THR A 102 -0.99 2.87 14.54
CA THR A 102 -1.39 2.30 15.83
C THR A 102 -0.25 1.48 16.41
N LYS A 103 -0.38 1.02 17.66
CA LYS A 103 0.59 0.11 18.28
C LYS A 103 0.76 -1.21 17.51
N LYS A 104 -0.31 -1.70 16.87
CA LYS A 104 -0.31 -3.01 16.19
C LYS A 104 0.07 -2.93 14.72
N ARG A 105 -0.42 -1.90 14.01
CA ARG A 105 -0.21 -1.78 12.56
C ARG A 105 -0.36 -0.36 12.05
N LYS A 106 0.19 -0.15 10.85
CA LYS A 106 -0.04 1.02 10.01
C LYS A 106 -1.36 0.80 9.26
N ILE A 107 -2.22 1.82 9.25
CA ILE A 107 -3.50 1.77 8.51
C ILE A 107 -3.41 2.77 7.36
N ILE A 108 -3.60 2.26 6.14
CA ILE A 108 -3.50 3.01 4.89
C ILE A 108 -4.89 3.11 4.23
N PRO A 109 -5.27 4.27 3.66
CA PRO A 109 -6.51 4.39 2.92
C PRO A 109 -6.51 3.47 1.70
N ARG A 110 -7.62 2.74 1.50
CA ARG A 110 -7.85 1.81 0.38
C ARG A 110 -8.68 2.41 -0.76
N SER A 111 -9.10 3.66 -0.62
CA SER A 111 -9.88 4.37 -1.64
C SER A 111 -9.71 5.87 -1.53
N THR A 112 -10.06 6.59 -2.59
CA THR A 112 -10.02 8.07 -2.64
C THR A 112 -10.88 8.69 -1.54
N ASN A 113 -12.04 8.08 -1.23
CA ASN A 113 -12.91 8.56 -0.15
C ASN A 113 -12.27 8.35 1.23
N GLN A 114 -11.58 7.23 1.45
CA GLN A 114 -10.83 7.02 2.69
C GLN A 114 -9.64 7.98 2.81
N LYS A 115 -8.92 8.24 1.72
CA LYS A 115 -7.86 9.26 1.67
C LYS A 115 -8.40 10.63 2.08
N ARG A 116 -9.48 11.09 1.44
CA ARG A 116 -10.15 12.35 1.78
C ARG A 116 -10.61 12.36 3.25
N TYR A 117 -11.11 11.23 3.74
CA TYR A 117 -11.52 11.12 5.13
C TYR A 117 -10.36 11.30 6.11
N PHE A 118 -9.20 10.69 5.83
CA PHE A 118 -7.98 10.86 6.63
C PHE A 118 -7.52 12.32 6.65
N GLU A 119 -7.50 12.97 5.48
CA GLU A 119 -7.13 14.38 5.36
C GLU A 119 -8.05 15.29 6.19
N LEU A 120 -9.37 15.02 6.16
CA LEU A 120 -10.35 15.77 6.96
C LEU A 120 -10.16 15.54 8.46
N LEU A 121 -9.91 14.30 8.88
CA LEU A 121 -9.63 13.96 10.29
C LEU A 121 -8.37 14.65 10.85
N ASN A 122 -7.43 15.04 10.01
CA ASN A 122 -6.24 15.78 10.44
C ASN A 122 -6.44 17.31 10.44
N LYS A 123 -7.29 17.83 9.56
CA LYS A 123 -7.40 19.27 9.29
C LYS A 123 -8.64 19.94 9.89
N LYS A 124 -9.65 19.18 10.31
CA LYS A 124 -10.95 19.72 10.75
C LYS A 124 -11.27 19.26 12.18
N ASN A 125 -11.88 20.16 12.95
CA ASN A 125 -12.33 19.88 14.32
C ASN A 125 -13.54 18.93 14.36
N ILE A 126 -14.43 19.04 13.38
CA ILE A 126 -15.64 18.22 13.25
C ILE A 126 -15.69 17.66 11.81
N VAL A 127 -15.92 16.36 11.69
CA VAL A 127 -16.01 15.67 10.40
C VAL A 127 -17.27 14.80 10.37
N PHE A 128 -18.16 15.08 9.43
CA PHE A 128 -19.30 14.22 9.13
C PHE A 128 -18.92 13.26 7.99
N ALA A 129 -19.02 11.96 8.25
CA ALA A 129 -18.73 10.92 7.28
C ALA A 129 -20.01 10.17 6.90
N VAL A 130 -20.37 10.21 5.62
CA VAL A 130 -21.54 9.52 5.06
C VAL A 130 -21.07 8.51 4.02
N GLY A 131 -21.68 7.32 4.02
CA GLY A 131 -21.38 6.28 3.03
C GLY A 131 -21.93 4.91 3.43
N PRO A 132 -21.89 3.92 2.53
CA PRO A 132 -22.45 2.59 2.76
C PRO A 132 -21.93 1.90 4.02
N ALA A 133 -22.69 0.95 4.56
CA ALA A 133 -22.22 0.09 5.64
C ALA A 133 -20.92 -0.64 5.25
N GLY A 134 -20.05 -0.93 6.21
CA GLY A 134 -18.79 -1.66 5.97
C GLY A 134 -17.63 -0.86 5.36
N THR A 135 -17.81 0.42 5.00
CA THR A 135 -16.75 1.26 4.37
C THR A 135 -15.67 1.79 5.33
N GLY A 136 -15.71 1.39 6.60
CA GLY A 136 -14.67 1.72 7.59
C GLY A 136 -14.79 3.08 8.28
N LYS A 137 -15.87 3.86 8.05
CA LYS A 137 -16.06 5.20 8.66
C LYS A 137 -15.76 5.23 10.17
N THR A 138 -16.47 4.41 10.95
CA THR A 138 -16.29 4.35 12.41
C THR A 138 -14.92 3.78 12.79
N PHE A 139 -14.48 2.71 12.13
CA PHE A 139 -13.18 2.09 12.40
C PHE A 139 -12.02 3.08 12.24
N LEU A 140 -12.02 3.84 11.15
CA LEU A 140 -10.97 4.81 10.83
C LEU A 140 -10.98 6.01 11.81
N ALA A 141 -12.16 6.49 12.21
CA ALA A 141 -12.28 7.51 13.27
C ALA A 141 -11.68 7.03 14.59
N VAL A 142 -12.08 5.82 15.02
CA VAL A 142 -11.59 5.21 16.27
C VAL A 142 -10.08 4.99 16.19
N ALA A 143 -9.57 4.46 15.07
CA ALA A 143 -8.14 4.28 14.88
C ALA A 143 -7.36 5.59 15.00
N LYS A 144 -7.86 6.69 14.42
CA LYS A 144 -7.25 8.02 14.53
C LYS A 144 -7.25 8.52 15.98
N ALA A 145 -8.37 8.36 16.69
CA ALA A 145 -8.48 8.75 18.10
C ALA A 145 -7.50 7.96 18.98
N VAL A 146 -7.40 6.63 18.78
CA VAL A 146 -6.46 5.77 19.49
C VAL A 146 -5.01 6.15 19.18
N ALA A 147 -4.69 6.46 17.91
CA ALA A 147 -3.36 6.93 17.55
C ALA A 147 -3.01 8.27 18.21
N ALA A 148 -3.96 9.21 18.28
CA ALA A 148 -3.78 10.49 18.97
C ALA A 148 -3.57 10.30 20.47
N LEU A 149 -4.33 9.40 21.11
CA LEU A 149 -4.20 9.07 22.52
C LEU A 149 -2.81 8.45 22.81
N ASN A 150 -2.37 7.50 21.99
CA ASN A 150 -1.06 6.86 22.14
C ASN A 150 0.11 7.85 21.95
N LYS A 151 -0.06 8.88 21.11
CA LYS A 151 0.93 9.95 20.91
C LYS A 151 0.86 11.04 21.98
N GLY A 152 -0.04 10.94 22.96
CA GLY A 152 -0.25 11.97 23.98
C GLY A 152 -0.89 13.27 23.46
N LEU A 153 -1.42 13.27 22.23
CA LEU A 153 -2.07 14.45 21.63
C LEU A 153 -3.44 14.74 22.28
N VAL A 154 -4.05 13.72 22.88
CA VAL A 154 -5.31 13.84 23.63
C VAL A 154 -5.21 13.06 24.94
N LYS A 155 -5.98 13.46 25.97
CA LYS A 155 -5.98 12.80 27.28
C LYS A 155 -7.04 11.71 27.43
N LYS A 156 -8.16 11.80 26.69
CA LYS A 156 -9.30 10.89 26.81
C LYS A 156 -10.06 10.80 25.48
N ILE A 157 -10.66 9.64 25.23
CA ILE A 157 -11.62 9.39 24.15
C ILE A 157 -13.00 9.24 24.79
N ILE A 158 -14.02 9.88 24.23
CA ILE A 158 -15.41 9.75 24.65
C ILE A 158 -16.16 9.01 23.55
N LEU A 159 -16.84 7.92 23.90
CA LEU A 159 -17.71 7.14 23.03
C LEU A 159 -19.11 7.16 23.65
N SER A 160 -20.13 7.41 22.85
CA SER A 160 -21.54 7.34 23.23
C SER A 160 -22.16 6.02 22.81
#